data_AF-A0A4U1FMN0-F1
#
_entry.id   AF-A0A4U1FMN0-F1
#
_cell.length_a   1.000
_cell.length_b   1.000
_cell.length_c   1.000
_cell.angle_alpha   90.00
_cell.angle_beta   90.00
_cell.angle_gamma   90.00
#
_symmetry.space_group_name_H-M   'P 1'
#
loop_
_entity.id
_entity.type
_entity.pdbx_description
1 polymer ?
#
loop_
_entity_poly.entity_id
_entity_poly.type
_entity_poly.pdbx_seq_one_letter_code
_entity_poly.pdbx_strand_id
1 'polypeptide(L)'
;MPTPALFCALCFGLLATAARAGYSEDRCSWRGRTLGLSFLLHKVDAAVDGCGERVQRKRAGRVWTPAARLSTAPPVRSGLTQEPGSVGQLALACAEGGIEWLYPAGALRLTLGSSDPGVRPGIACLRPARPFAGAQVFAERAGGVLELLLAEGPGPAGGRCVRWGPRERRALFLQATPHPDISRRVASFRFELREDGRPELPPQAHGLSADGACRPCSDAELLLAVCTSDFVIHGTIHGVAHDTELQESVITVAAARVLRQTLPLFRVGGPGGQAQASIRTPLHCGVHPGPGTFLFMGWSRFGEAWLGCAPRFQEFSRAYTAAHADHLHPCEVVLD
;
A
#
# COMPACT_ATOMS: atom_id res chain seq x y z
N MET A 1 -36.00 -8.34 54.27
CA MET A 1 -35.17 -7.14 53.99
C MET A 1 -33.71 -7.56 53.93
N PRO A 2 -33.17 -8.01 52.78
CA PRO A 2 -31.74 -8.25 52.63
C PRO A 2 -31.00 -6.96 52.22
N THR A 3 -29.72 -6.89 52.55
CA THR A 3 -28.85 -5.72 52.51
C THR A 3 -28.49 -5.23 51.09
N PRO A 4 -28.21 -3.93 50.89
CA PRO A 4 -28.00 -3.30 49.58
C PRO A 4 -26.64 -3.65 48.91
N ALA A 5 -25.82 -4.51 49.50
CA ALA A 5 -24.49 -4.85 48.97
C ALA A 5 -24.52 -5.89 47.83
N LEU A 6 -25.60 -6.67 47.69
CA LEU A 6 -25.68 -7.77 46.73
C LEU A 6 -26.18 -7.37 45.33
N PHE A 7 -26.82 -6.20 45.18
CA PHE A 7 -27.27 -5.73 43.87
C PHE A 7 -26.16 -5.08 43.02
N CYS A 8 -25.07 -4.63 43.65
CA CYS A 8 -23.95 -4.03 42.92
C CYS A 8 -23.11 -5.09 42.18
N ALA A 9 -23.08 -6.34 42.67
CA ALA A 9 -22.32 -7.42 42.05
C ALA A 9 -23.00 -8.02 40.80
N LEU A 10 -24.33 -7.88 40.66
CA LEU A 10 -25.07 -8.45 39.53
C LEU A 10 -25.26 -7.46 38.36
N CYS A 11 -25.12 -6.14 38.57
CA CYS A 11 -25.13 -5.16 37.47
C CYS A 11 -23.77 -5.01 36.76
N PHE A 12 -22.65 -5.37 37.41
CA PHE A 12 -21.33 -5.37 36.76
C PHE A 12 -21.06 -6.60 35.87
N GLY A 13 -21.94 -7.62 35.91
CA GLY A 13 -21.79 -8.85 35.14
C GLY A 13 -22.25 -8.78 33.68
N LEU A 14 -22.85 -7.68 33.23
CA LEU A 14 -23.52 -7.60 31.91
C LEU A 14 -23.05 -6.45 30.98
N LEU A 15 -22.01 -5.70 31.34
CA LEU A 15 -21.50 -4.59 30.51
C LEU A 15 -20.00 -4.67 30.17
N ALA A 16 -19.42 -5.87 30.21
CA ALA A 16 -18.08 -6.11 29.69
C ALA A 16 -18.12 -6.84 28.34
N THR A 17 -18.81 -6.28 27.35
CA THR A 17 -18.41 -6.51 25.96
C THR A 17 -17.11 -5.74 25.73
N ALA A 18 -16.00 -6.30 26.23
CA ALA A 18 -14.67 -5.89 25.83
C ALA A 18 -14.59 -6.08 24.31
N ALA A 19 -14.71 -4.97 23.57
CA ALA A 19 -14.40 -4.92 22.16
C ALA A 19 -12.90 -5.19 22.02
N ARG A 20 -12.57 -6.49 21.95
CA ARG A 20 -11.22 -6.99 21.69
C ARG A 20 -10.67 -6.26 20.47
N ALA A 21 -9.40 -5.87 20.53
CA ALA A 21 -8.61 -5.72 19.32
C ALA A 21 -8.63 -7.09 18.64
N GLY A 22 -9.53 -7.24 17.67
CA GLY A 22 -9.73 -8.47 16.93
C GLY A 22 -8.76 -8.47 15.78
N TYR A 23 -7.72 -9.30 15.88
CA TYR A 23 -6.97 -9.71 14.72
C TYR A 23 -7.92 -10.52 13.83
N SER A 24 -8.15 -10.07 12.60
CA SER A 24 -8.73 -10.94 11.57
C SER A 24 -7.72 -12.03 11.26
N GLU A 25 -8.15 -13.27 10.99
CA GLU A 25 -7.24 -14.36 10.59
C GLU A 25 -6.41 -14.02 9.33
N ASP A 26 -6.81 -12.98 8.59
CA ASP A 26 -6.03 -12.34 7.54
C ASP A 26 -4.95 -11.43 8.15
N ARG A 27 -3.71 -11.95 8.22
CA ARG A 27 -2.55 -11.44 8.96
C ARG A 27 -2.08 -10.00 8.72
N CYS A 28 -2.79 -9.22 7.91
CA CYS A 28 -2.35 -7.93 7.40
C CYS A 28 -3.35 -6.78 7.61
N SER A 29 -4.48 -7.03 8.28
CA SER A 29 -5.43 -5.97 8.65
C SER A 29 -5.40 -5.70 10.15
N TRP A 30 -5.30 -4.42 10.52
CA TRP A 30 -5.36 -3.96 11.90
C TRP A 30 -6.62 -3.16 12.16
N ARG A 31 -7.30 -3.50 13.25
CA ARG A 31 -8.45 -2.77 13.79
C ARG A 31 -8.24 -2.52 15.27
N GLY A 32 -8.24 -1.28 15.70
CA GLY A 32 -7.98 -0.97 17.10
C GLY A 32 -8.24 0.47 17.51
N ARG A 33 -8.07 0.72 18.81
CA ARG A 33 -8.15 2.03 19.47
C ARG A 33 -6.77 2.35 20.05
N THR A 34 -6.44 3.63 20.24
CA THR A 34 -5.13 4.02 20.79
C THR A 34 -4.91 3.46 22.21
N LEU A 35 -5.98 3.38 23.01
CA LEU A 35 -5.99 2.82 24.37
C LEU A 35 -5.82 1.28 24.43
N GLY A 36 -5.78 0.59 23.29
CA GLY A 36 -5.77 -0.88 23.20
C GLY A 36 -4.46 -1.52 22.69
N LEU A 37 -3.40 -0.73 22.44
CA LEU A 37 -2.13 -1.22 21.87
C LEU A 37 -1.27 -2.07 22.85
N SER A 38 -1.80 -2.42 24.03
CA SER A 38 -1.03 -3.06 25.12
C SER A 38 -1.00 -4.59 25.10
N PHE A 39 -1.59 -5.25 24.12
CA PHE A 39 -1.53 -6.71 24.01
C PHE A 39 -1.20 -7.09 22.57
N LEU A 40 -0.23 -8.01 22.42
CA LEU A 40 0.16 -8.71 21.18
C LEU A 40 1.42 -8.20 20.46
N LEU A 41 2.55 -8.25 21.16
CA LEU A 41 3.84 -8.58 20.55
C LEU A 41 4.50 -9.69 21.38
N HIS A 42 3.92 -10.89 21.38
CA HIS A 42 4.58 -12.15 21.80
C HIS A 42 3.91 -13.33 21.07
N LYS A 43 4.44 -13.66 19.88
CA LYS A 43 4.59 -15.03 19.35
C LYS A 43 5.01 -14.96 17.89
N VAL A 44 6.31 -15.05 17.62
CA VAL A 44 6.87 -15.95 16.60
C VAL A 44 8.31 -16.26 17.03
N ASP A 45 8.49 -17.30 17.84
CA ASP A 45 9.70 -18.11 17.81
C ASP A 45 9.24 -19.53 17.50
N ALA A 46 9.42 -19.96 16.24
CA ALA A 46 9.43 -21.38 15.88
C ALA A 46 10.03 -21.58 14.48
N ALA A 47 11.24 -22.17 14.50
CA ALA A 47 11.81 -23.09 13.53
C ALA A 47 12.19 -22.56 12.12
N VAL A 48 13.44 -22.10 12.03
CA VAL A 48 14.31 -22.43 10.90
C VAL A 48 14.85 -23.84 11.16
N ASP A 49 14.44 -24.82 10.36
CA ASP A 49 15.17 -26.08 10.23
C ASP A 49 15.24 -26.43 8.75
N GLY A 50 16.46 -26.37 8.22
CA GLY A 50 16.80 -26.73 6.85
C GLY A 50 18.09 -27.52 6.85
N CYS A 51 18.01 -28.68 6.19
CA CYS A 51 19.07 -29.59 5.77
C CYS A 51 19.79 -30.40 6.85
N GLY A 52 19.59 -31.71 6.77
CA GLY A 52 20.41 -32.69 7.46
C GLY A 52 21.73 -32.97 6.76
N GLU A 53 22.70 -33.44 7.53
CA GLU A 53 23.59 -34.53 7.14
C GLU A 53 24.25 -35.14 8.40
N ARG A 54 23.97 -36.43 8.57
CA ARG A 54 24.72 -37.53 9.19
C ARG A 54 26.14 -37.20 9.75
N VAL A 55 26.41 -37.64 11.00
CA VAL A 55 27.50 -38.59 11.40
C VAL A 55 27.97 -38.44 12.88
N GLN A 56 27.87 -39.57 13.59
CA GLN A 56 28.67 -40.13 14.71
C GLN A 56 28.58 -39.68 16.18
N ARG A 57 28.31 -40.72 16.99
CA ARG A 57 28.56 -40.92 18.43
C ARG A 57 29.95 -40.44 18.89
N LYS A 58 30.00 -39.82 20.08
CA LYS A 58 30.95 -40.19 21.15
C LYS A 58 30.48 -39.69 22.53
N ARG A 59 30.68 -40.55 23.54
CA ARG A 59 30.40 -40.35 24.97
C ARG A 59 31.33 -39.31 25.59
N ALA A 60 30.84 -38.65 26.64
CA ALA A 60 31.43 -38.53 27.99
C ALA A 60 31.26 -37.12 28.57
N GLY A 61 30.85 -37.08 29.84
CA GLY A 61 30.36 -35.88 30.50
C GLY A 61 31.42 -34.85 30.87
N ARG A 62 30.90 -33.68 31.27
CA ARG A 62 31.34 -32.95 32.47
C ARG A 62 30.39 -31.78 32.71
N VAL A 63 29.93 -31.70 33.95
CA VAL A 63 29.22 -30.56 34.53
C VAL A 63 30.12 -29.32 34.41
N TRP A 64 29.60 -28.27 33.77
CA TRP A 64 30.08 -26.90 33.87
C TRP A 64 28.87 -25.97 33.79
N THR A 65 28.50 -25.36 34.92
CA THR A 65 27.88 -24.03 34.93
C THR A 65 29.00 -23.00 34.89
N PRO A 66 28.88 -21.92 34.10
CA PRO A 66 28.53 -20.67 34.77
C PRO A 66 27.65 -19.70 33.96
N ALA A 67 26.83 -18.96 34.72
CA ALA A 67 26.42 -17.57 34.52
C ALA A 67 25.74 -17.20 33.18
N ALA A 68 24.45 -17.54 33.06
CA ALA A 68 23.55 -16.75 32.22
C ALA A 68 23.38 -15.36 32.86
N ARG A 69 23.97 -14.33 32.25
CA ARG A 69 23.55 -12.94 32.50
C ARG A 69 22.10 -12.83 32.04
N LEU A 70 21.17 -12.79 32.98
CA LEU A 70 19.84 -12.23 32.73
C LEU A 70 20.04 -10.76 32.37
N SER A 71 20.07 -10.45 31.07
CA SER A 71 19.71 -9.13 30.61
C SER A 71 18.22 -8.99 30.86
N THR A 72 17.86 -8.39 32.00
CA THR A 72 16.51 -7.97 32.32
C THR A 72 16.10 -6.91 31.31
N ALA A 73 15.44 -7.32 30.23
CA ALA A 73 14.62 -6.41 29.45
C ALA A 73 13.59 -5.74 30.39
N PRO A 74 13.40 -4.41 30.33
CA PRO A 74 12.44 -3.75 31.19
C PRO A 74 11.02 -4.28 30.91
N PRO A 75 10.15 -4.36 31.93
CA PRO A 75 8.79 -4.87 31.76
C PRO A 75 8.00 -3.97 30.80
N VAL A 76 7.28 -4.62 29.88
CA VAL A 76 6.30 -4.00 28.98
C VAL A 76 5.23 -3.32 29.83
N ARG A 77 5.06 -2.00 29.67
CA ARG A 77 4.08 -1.21 30.44
C ARG A 77 2.68 -1.36 29.85
N SER A 78 1.70 -1.65 30.71
CA SER A 78 0.26 -1.55 30.40
C SER A 78 -0.10 -0.10 30.02
N GLY A 79 -0.85 0.08 28.92
CA GLY A 79 -1.25 1.37 28.34
C GLY A 79 -2.30 2.18 29.11
N LEU A 80 -2.39 2.01 30.43
CA LEU A 80 -3.01 3.02 31.30
C LEU A 80 -2.03 4.16 31.64
N THR A 81 -0.78 4.04 31.21
CA THR A 81 0.28 5.08 31.33
C THR A 81 0.70 5.59 29.96
N GLN A 82 -0.26 5.94 29.09
CA GLN A 82 0.08 6.69 27.88
C GLN A 82 0.30 8.15 28.29
N GLU A 83 1.55 8.55 28.47
CA GLU A 83 1.92 9.94 28.78
C GLU A 83 1.34 10.89 27.71
N PRO A 84 0.84 12.08 28.09
CA PRO A 84 0.44 13.11 27.13
C PRO A 84 1.58 13.36 26.13
N GLY A 85 1.33 13.10 24.85
CA GLY A 85 2.33 13.24 23.78
C GLY A 85 3.06 11.95 23.37
N SER A 86 2.74 10.79 23.96
CA SER A 86 3.30 9.51 23.50
C SER A 86 2.59 8.97 22.25
N VAL A 87 3.39 8.60 21.25
CA VAL A 87 2.93 8.10 19.95
C VAL A 87 2.86 6.57 19.99
N GLY A 88 1.69 6.01 19.71
CA GLY A 88 1.52 4.56 19.56
C GLY A 88 2.37 4.04 18.39
N GLN A 89 2.94 2.85 18.49
CA GLN A 89 3.73 2.25 17.41
C GLN A 89 3.03 0.98 16.90
N LEU A 90 2.91 0.83 15.59
CA LEU A 90 2.38 -0.37 14.93
C LEU A 90 3.32 -0.74 13.78
N ALA A 91 3.65 -2.01 13.64
CA ALA A 91 4.46 -2.51 12.52
C ALA A 91 3.70 -3.62 11.80
N LEU A 92 3.54 -3.48 10.49
CA LEU A 92 2.88 -4.46 9.63
C LEU A 92 3.87 -4.92 8.56
N ALA A 93 4.32 -6.18 8.65
CA ALA A 93 5.30 -6.75 7.74
C ALA A 93 4.72 -7.19 6.37
N CYS A 94 3.48 -6.81 6.07
CA CYS A 94 2.76 -7.24 4.88
C CYS A 94 2.94 -6.31 3.68
N ALA A 95 2.80 -6.87 2.48
CA ALA A 95 2.77 -6.11 1.24
C ALA A 95 1.39 -5.46 0.97
N GLU A 96 0.31 -6.00 1.49
CA GLU A 96 -1.03 -5.42 1.35
C GLU A 96 -1.80 -5.60 2.66
N GLY A 97 -2.65 -4.65 3.02
CA GLY A 97 -3.47 -4.74 4.22
C GLY A 97 -4.46 -3.60 4.43
N GLY A 98 -5.07 -3.58 5.60
CA GLY A 98 -6.07 -2.58 5.99
C GLY A 98 -5.81 -2.02 7.38
N ILE A 99 -6.10 -0.73 7.56
CA ILE A 99 -6.09 -0.04 8.85
C ILE A 99 -7.51 0.41 9.15
N GLU A 100 -7.99 0.16 10.36
CA GLU A 100 -9.23 0.70 10.90
C GLU A 100 -8.98 1.23 12.32
N TRP A 101 -8.72 2.53 12.43
CA TRP A 101 -8.50 3.21 13.71
C TRP A 101 -9.83 3.77 14.24
N LEU A 102 -10.34 3.11 15.28
CA LEU A 102 -11.59 3.45 15.93
C LEU A 102 -11.36 4.49 17.02
N TYR A 103 -12.16 5.57 17.01
CA TYR A 103 -12.02 6.69 17.94
C TYR A 103 -10.56 7.18 18.04
N PRO A 104 -9.98 7.66 16.93
CA PRO A 104 -8.61 8.14 16.93
C PRO A 104 -8.37 9.18 18.02
N ALA A 105 -7.30 8.98 18.79
CA ALA A 105 -6.85 9.90 19.82
C ALA A 105 -5.32 9.89 19.88
N GLY A 106 -4.70 11.06 20.00
CA GLY A 106 -3.23 11.19 19.97
C GLY A 106 -2.65 10.92 18.58
N ALA A 107 -1.60 10.10 18.51
CA ALA A 107 -0.95 9.75 17.25
C ALA A 107 -0.50 8.28 17.23
N LEU A 108 -0.43 7.72 16.02
CA LEU A 108 0.01 6.36 15.72
C LEU A 108 1.06 6.40 14.62
N ARG A 109 2.24 5.84 14.87
CA ARG A 109 3.29 5.63 13.88
C ARG A 109 3.23 4.19 13.36
N LEU A 110 2.88 4.04 12.10
CA LEU A 110 2.75 2.78 11.39
C LEU A 110 3.98 2.52 10.52
N THR A 111 4.71 1.43 10.75
CA THR A 111 5.81 0.98 9.89
C THR A 111 5.32 -0.11 8.95
N LEU A 112 5.54 0.06 7.64
CA LEU A 112 5.10 -0.87 6.59
C LEU A 112 6.27 -1.72 6.05
N GLY A 113 6.01 -3.01 5.87
CA GLY A 113 7.00 -3.99 5.43
C GLY A 113 7.99 -4.36 6.53
N SER A 114 9.20 -4.81 6.14
CA SER A 114 10.25 -5.12 7.11
C SER A 114 10.59 -3.89 7.96
N SER A 115 10.76 -4.12 9.27
CA SER A 115 11.20 -3.12 10.26
C SER A 115 12.57 -2.52 9.95
N ASP A 116 13.38 -3.22 9.15
CA ASP A 116 14.66 -2.75 8.69
C ASP A 116 14.51 -1.77 7.51
N PRO A 117 15.31 -0.68 7.49
CA PRO A 117 15.32 0.22 6.34
C PRO A 117 15.72 -0.57 5.10
N GLY A 118 14.78 -0.66 4.15
CA GLY A 118 14.97 -1.45 2.95
C GLY A 118 16.15 -0.92 2.14
N VAL A 119 16.97 -1.83 1.60
CA VAL A 119 18.06 -1.47 0.67
C VAL A 119 17.48 -0.86 -0.62
N ARG A 120 16.27 -1.28 -0.99
CA ARG A 120 15.56 -0.82 -2.19
C ARG A 120 14.54 0.27 -1.85
N PRO A 121 14.31 1.23 -2.76
CA PRO A 121 13.19 2.17 -2.62
C PRO A 121 11.86 1.43 -2.54
N GLY A 122 10.92 2.02 -1.82
CA GLY A 122 9.60 1.44 -1.59
C GLY A 122 8.51 2.41 -2.04
N ILE A 123 7.48 1.87 -2.68
CA ILE A 123 6.28 2.62 -3.04
C ILE A 123 5.12 2.05 -2.22
N ALA A 124 4.42 2.91 -1.47
CA ALA A 124 3.12 2.54 -0.90
C ALA A 124 2.01 3.38 -1.47
N CYS A 125 0.91 2.73 -1.83
CA CYS A 125 -0.35 3.37 -2.19
C CYS A 125 -1.35 3.17 -1.07
N LEU A 126 -2.11 4.22 -0.75
CA LEU A 126 -3.14 4.24 0.28
C LEU A 126 -4.48 4.55 -0.37
N ARG A 127 -5.53 3.81 -0.03
CA ARG A 127 -6.90 4.06 -0.47
C ARG A 127 -7.80 4.26 0.75
N PRO A 128 -8.34 5.47 0.98
CA PRO A 128 -9.22 5.71 2.12
C PRO A 128 -10.55 4.96 1.95
N ALA A 129 -11.06 4.39 3.03
CA ALA A 129 -12.45 3.99 3.13
C ALA A 129 -13.32 5.25 3.29
N ARG A 130 -14.53 5.23 2.75
CA ARG A 130 -15.46 6.36 2.86
C ARG A 130 -16.60 6.04 3.84
N PRO A 131 -16.90 6.94 4.79
CA PRO A 131 -16.18 8.17 5.11
C PRO A 131 -14.82 7.91 5.79
N PHE A 132 -13.82 8.75 5.51
CA PHE A 132 -12.54 8.78 6.23
C PHE A 132 -12.57 9.93 7.24
N ALA A 133 -12.55 9.62 8.54
CA ALA A 133 -12.79 10.62 9.58
C ALA A 133 -11.96 10.43 10.84
N GLY A 134 -11.64 11.53 11.52
CA GLY A 134 -10.98 11.55 12.82
C GLY A 134 -9.46 11.49 12.76
N ALA A 135 -8.83 11.45 11.58
CA ALA A 135 -7.38 11.48 11.47
C ALA A 135 -6.88 12.10 10.16
N GLN A 136 -5.59 12.41 10.15
CA GLN A 136 -4.79 12.72 8.97
C GLN A 136 -3.64 11.72 8.89
N VAL A 137 -3.23 11.35 7.68
CA VAL A 137 -2.15 10.38 7.42
C VAL A 137 -1.03 11.08 6.67
N PHE A 138 0.17 11.00 7.23
CA PHE A 138 1.38 11.57 6.68
C PHE A 138 2.40 10.48 6.36
N ALA A 139 3.18 10.65 5.30
CA ALA A 139 4.41 9.90 5.11
C ALA A 139 5.58 10.56 5.84
N GLU A 140 6.33 9.77 6.59
CA GLU A 140 7.57 10.21 7.22
C GLU A 140 8.69 10.16 6.17
N ARG A 141 9.27 11.32 5.84
CA ARG A 141 10.39 11.46 4.89
C ARG A 141 11.72 11.44 5.62
N ALA A 142 12.81 11.26 4.86
CA ALA A 142 14.17 11.53 5.35
C ALA A 142 14.24 12.89 6.08
N GLY A 143 14.86 12.92 7.26
CA GLY A 143 14.95 14.12 8.09
C GLY A 143 13.71 14.40 8.97
N GLY A 144 12.72 13.51 8.98
CA GLY A 144 11.54 13.62 9.86
C GLY A 144 10.45 14.56 9.34
N VAL A 145 10.53 15.00 8.07
CA VAL A 145 9.50 15.82 7.43
C VAL A 145 8.25 14.97 7.19
N LEU A 146 7.08 15.51 7.49
CA LEU A 146 5.79 14.85 7.30
C LEU A 146 5.09 15.36 6.04
N GLU A 147 4.85 14.47 5.08
CA GLU A 147 4.14 14.75 3.82
C GLU A 147 2.69 14.26 3.92
N LEU A 148 1.70 15.14 3.80
CA LEU A 148 0.28 14.78 3.93
C LEU A 148 -0.20 13.92 2.76
N LEU A 149 -0.71 12.72 3.04
CA LEU A 149 -1.28 11.81 2.05
C LEU A 149 -2.81 11.79 2.09
N LEU A 150 -3.39 11.60 3.28
CA LEU A 150 -4.84 11.53 3.48
C LEU A 150 -5.27 12.55 4.53
N ALA A 151 -6.32 13.30 4.25
CA ALA A 151 -6.92 14.25 5.16
C ALA A 151 -8.37 13.86 5.45
N GLU A 152 -8.85 14.27 6.63
CA GLU A 152 -10.26 14.18 6.97
C GLU A 152 -11.11 15.11 6.09
N GLY A 153 -12.29 14.65 5.69
CA GLY A 153 -13.27 15.46 4.95
C GLY A 153 -13.48 14.99 3.51
N PRO A 154 -14.08 15.82 2.64
CA PRO A 154 -14.46 15.46 1.27
C PRO A 154 -13.27 15.43 0.30
N GLY A 155 -12.07 15.11 0.80
CA GLY A 155 -10.88 14.98 -0.03
C GLY A 155 -11.04 13.97 -1.17
N PRO A 156 -10.16 14.02 -2.18
CA PRO A 156 -10.24 13.12 -3.32
C PRO A 156 -10.29 11.67 -2.84
N ALA A 157 -11.26 10.91 -3.36
CA ALA A 157 -11.43 9.51 -2.98
C ALA A 157 -10.27 8.63 -3.42
N GLY A 158 -9.59 9.09 -4.46
CA GLY A 158 -8.60 8.32 -5.17
C GLY A 158 -7.46 7.88 -4.26
N GLY A 159 -6.82 6.79 -4.67
CA GLY A 159 -5.64 6.31 -3.98
C GLY A 159 -4.50 7.34 -4.06
N ARG A 160 -3.76 7.51 -2.97
CA ARG A 160 -2.58 8.37 -2.91
C ARG A 160 -1.35 7.50 -2.68
N CYS A 161 -0.32 7.69 -3.51
CA CYS A 161 0.90 6.91 -3.40
C CYS A 161 2.07 7.79 -2.99
N VAL A 162 3.01 7.18 -2.27
CA VAL A 162 4.25 7.80 -1.82
C VAL A 162 5.42 6.88 -2.11
N ARG A 163 6.58 7.49 -2.36
CA ARG A 163 7.83 6.81 -2.66
C ARG A 163 8.89 7.20 -1.64
N TRP A 164 9.45 6.21 -0.96
CA TRP A 164 10.62 6.33 -0.10
C TRP A 164 11.87 5.92 -0.85
N GLY A 165 12.96 6.68 -0.68
CA GLY A 165 14.27 6.34 -1.23
C GLY A 165 14.93 5.13 -0.55
N PRO A 166 16.12 4.73 -1.02
CA PRO A 166 16.89 3.67 -0.38
C PRO A 166 17.18 4.03 1.08
N ARG A 167 17.06 3.06 1.99
CA ARG A 167 17.30 3.21 3.44
C ARG A 167 16.37 4.17 4.18
N GLU A 168 15.38 4.78 3.52
CA GLU A 168 14.32 5.50 4.21
C GLU A 168 13.39 4.50 4.90
N ARG A 169 12.94 4.86 6.11
CA ARG A 169 11.95 4.05 6.83
C ARG A 169 10.58 4.26 6.19
N ARG A 170 9.96 3.18 5.75
CA ARG A 170 8.58 3.18 5.21
C ARG A 170 7.59 3.33 6.36
N ALA A 171 7.48 4.56 6.86
CA ALA A 171 6.66 4.87 8.01
C ALA A 171 5.59 5.91 7.67
N LEU A 172 4.39 5.68 8.20
CA LEU A 172 3.27 6.59 8.15
C LEU A 172 3.01 7.12 9.56
N PHE A 173 2.75 8.41 9.67
CA PHE A 173 2.32 9.05 10.90
C PHE A 173 0.83 9.38 10.78
N LEU A 174 0.02 8.77 11.63
CA LEU A 174 -1.41 9.01 11.70
C LEU A 174 -1.66 9.92 12.90
N GLN A 175 -2.19 11.10 12.65
CA GLN A 175 -2.51 12.08 13.68
C GLN A 175 -4.02 12.17 13.84
N ALA A 176 -4.52 12.01 15.06
CA ALA A 176 -5.93 12.21 15.34
C ALA A 176 -6.31 13.70 15.17
N THR A 177 -7.45 13.96 14.53
CA THR A 177 -8.01 15.30 14.42
C THR A 177 -8.81 15.60 15.70
N PRO A 178 -8.49 16.68 16.46
CA PRO A 178 -9.23 17.03 17.66
C PRO A 178 -10.70 17.31 17.33
N HIS A 179 -11.61 16.77 18.13
CA HIS A 179 -13.03 16.99 17.93
C HIS A 179 -13.77 17.01 19.30
N PRO A 180 -14.74 17.93 19.51
CA PRO A 180 -15.32 18.17 20.83
C PRO A 180 -16.42 17.18 21.25
N ASP A 181 -16.98 16.41 20.31
CA ASP A 181 -18.07 15.46 20.61
C ASP A 181 -17.57 14.01 20.80
N ILE A 182 -18.48 13.15 21.28
CA ILE A 182 -18.27 11.71 21.45
C ILE A 182 -18.72 10.90 20.22
N SER A 183 -18.87 11.54 19.06
CA SER A 183 -19.34 10.88 17.85
C SER A 183 -18.39 9.78 17.40
N ARG A 184 -18.95 8.74 16.79
CA ARG A 184 -18.15 7.66 16.23
C ARG A 184 -17.37 8.17 15.03
N ARG A 185 -16.04 8.20 15.16
CA ARG A 185 -15.11 8.51 14.08
C ARG A 185 -14.20 7.31 13.80
N VAL A 186 -14.00 7.03 12.52
CA VAL A 186 -13.20 5.89 12.06
C VAL A 186 -12.29 6.36 10.94
N ALA A 187 -10.98 6.28 11.18
CA ALA A 187 -9.96 6.51 10.17
C ALA A 187 -9.57 5.15 9.59
N SER A 188 -10.07 4.84 8.39
CA SER A 188 -9.81 3.57 7.75
C SER A 188 -9.29 3.72 6.33
N PHE A 189 -8.26 2.97 5.98
CA PHE A 189 -7.69 2.92 4.64
C PHE A 189 -7.06 1.56 4.37
N ARG A 190 -6.99 1.18 3.09
CA ARG A 190 -6.18 0.05 2.61
C ARG A 190 -4.82 0.56 2.16
N PHE A 191 -3.82 -0.31 2.25
CA PHE A 191 -2.48 -0.03 1.73
C PHE A 191 -1.99 -1.18 0.87
N GLU A 192 -1.22 -0.83 -0.16
CA GLU A 192 -0.40 -1.75 -0.95
C GLU A 192 1.03 -1.20 -0.97
N LEU A 193 2.00 -2.05 -0.68
CA LEU A 193 3.41 -1.78 -0.62
C LEU A 193 4.11 -2.64 -1.67
N ARG A 194 4.92 -2.00 -2.51
CA ARG A 194 5.77 -2.65 -3.49
C ARG A 194 7.20 -2.15 -3.37
N GLU A 195 8.16 -3.04 -3.56
CA GLU A 195 9.54 -2.62 -3.81
C GLU A 195 9.61 -1.99 -5.18
N ASP A 196 10.28 -0.85 -5.27
CA ASP A 196 10.58 -0.30 -6.56
C ASP A 196 11.81 -1.00 -7.15
N GLY A 197 11.56 -1.89 -8.11
CA GLY A 197 12.57 -2.66 -8.79
C GLY A 197 13.42 -1.88 -9.79
N ARG A 198 13.05 -0.63 -10.12
CA ARG A 198 13.74 0.21 -11.11
C ARG A 198 13.81 1.67 -10.62
N PRO A 199 14.66 1.96 -9.62
CA PRO A 199 14.72 3.27 -8.99
C PRO A 199 15.24 4.40 -9.87
N GLU A 200 15.77 4.05 -11.03
CA GLU A 200 16.19 4.97 -12.09
C GLU A 200 14.98 5.64 -12.77
N LEU A 201 13.79 5.06 -12.64
CA LEU A 201 12.58 5.60 -13.24
C LEU A 201 12.03 6.81 -12.47
N PRO A 202 11.64 7.88 -13.17
CA PRO A 202 10.96 9.01 -12.55
C PRO A 202 9.66 8.57 -11.85
N PRO A 203 9.25 9.20 -10.73
CA PRO A 203 7.97 8.89 -10.07
C PRO A 203 6.74 9.04 -10.97
N GLN A 204 6.85 9.84 -12.04
CA GLN A 204 5.80 10.04 -13.05
C GLN A 204 5.57 8.80 -13.90
N ALA A 205 6.64 8.10 -14.29
CA ALA A 205 6.54 6.83 -15.03
C ALA A 205 5.79 5.76 -14.24
N HIS A 206 5.85 5.85 -12.91
CA HIS A 206 5.10 5.01 -11.98
C HIS A 206 3.68 5.52 -11.68
N GLY A 207 3.28 6.66 -12.26
CA GLY A 207 2.02 7.37 -12.02
C GLY A 207 1.82 7.87 -10.59
N LEU A 208 2.91 8.12 -9.85
CA LEU A 208 2.89 8.44 -8.42
C LEU A 208 2.80 9.94 -8.13
N SER A 209 3.10 10.79 -9.11
CA SER A 209 3.12 12.24 -8.96
C SER A 209 1.79 12.85 -9.39
N ALA A 210 1.14 13.61 -8.50
CA ALA A 210 -0.04 14.39 -8.87
C ALA A 210 0.28 15.49 -9.91
N ASP A 211 1.46 16.10 -9.83
CA ASP A 211 1.84 17.25 -10.68
C ASP A 211 2.52 16.87 -12.00
N GLY A 212 3.00 15.63 -12.12
CA GLY A 212 3.72 15.12 -13.31
C GLY A 212 2.99 14.04 -14.11
N ALA A 213 1.77 13.65 -13.71
CA ALA A 213 1.04 12.54 -14.31
C ALA A 213 0.52 12.79 -15.74
N CYS A 214 0.31 14.06 -16.12
CA CYS A 214 -0.41 14.38 -17.35
C CYS A 214 0.47 14.85 -18.51
N ARG A 215 1.79 14.93 -18.31
CA ARG A 215 2.69 15.27 -19.42
C ARG A 215 2.86 14.06 -20.36
N PRO A 216 3.03 14.28 -21.66
CA PRO A 216 3.46 13.22 -22.56
C PRO A 216 4.80 12.62 -22.11
N CYS A 217 4.92 11.30 -22.23
CA CYS A 217 6.17 10.58 -21.96
C CYS A 217 7.19 10.85 -23.08
N SER A 218 8.46 11.02 -22.72
CA SER A 218 9.58 11.10 -23.69
C SER A 218 9.93 9.73 -24.27
N ASP A 219 10.65 9.68 -25.39
CA ASP A 219 11.05 8.41 -26.02
C ASP A 219 11.75 7.46 -25.05
N ALA A 220 12.69 7.97 -24.24
CA ALA A 220 13.37 7.18 -23.22
C ALA A 220 12.39 6.60 -22.17
N GLU A 221 11.38 7.39 -21.77
CA GLU A 221 10.35 6.92 -20.84
C GLU A 221 9.41 5.89 -21.48
N LEU A 222 9.06 6.05 -22.77
CA LEU A 222 8.26 5.09 -23.51
C LEU A 222 8.96 3.73 -23.61
N LEU A 223 10.23 3.75 -24.00
CA LEU A 223 11.07 2.54 -24.14
C LEU A 223 11.27 1.83 -22.81
N LEU A 224 11.34 2.55 -21.70
CA LEU A 224 11.47 1.94 -20.38
C LEU A 224 10.11 1.50 -19.81
N ALA A 225 9.04 2.28 -20.05
CA ALA A 225 7.69 1.98 -19.58
C ALA A 225 7.15 0.68 -20.19
N VAL A 226 7.37 0.42 -21.48
CA VAL A 226 6.94 -0.85 -22.11
C VAL A 226 7.59 -2.07 -21.44
N CYS A 227 8.82 -1.92 -20.95
CA CYS A 227 9.59 -2.99 -20.32
C CYS A 227 9.31 -3.16 -18.82
N THR A 228 8.70 -2.18 -18.16
CA THR A 228 8.59 -2.14 -16.69
C THR A 228 7.16 -2.10 -16.17
N SER A 229 6.21 -1.64 -17.00
CA SER A 229 4.79 -1.57 -16.66
C SER A 229 4.19 -2.93 -16.32
N ASP A 230 3.21 -2.95 -15.41
CA ASP A 230 2.47 -4.18 -15.08
C ASP A 230 1.60 -4.63 -16.26
N PHE A 231 1.14 -3.70 -17.09
CA PHE A 231 0.43 -4.02 -18.31
C PHE A 231 0.88 -3.15 -19.49
N VAL A 232 0.76 -3.72 -20.69
CA VAL A 232 0.94 -3.04 -21.97
C VAL A 232 -0.15 -3.54 -22.92
N ILE A 233 -0.99 -2.64 -23.40
CA ILE A 233 -2.12 -2.95 -24.28
C ILE A 233 -2.06 -2.09 -25.54
N HIS A 234 -2.16 -2.72 -26.69
CA HIS A 234 -2.43 -2.05 -27.96
C HIS A 234 -3.95 -2.07 -28.22
N GLY A 235 -4.54 -0.89 -28.46
CA GLY A 235 -5.98 -0.79 -28.67
C GLY A 235 -6.45 0.61 -29.05
N THR A 236 -7.77 0.78 -29.06
CA THR A 236 -8.43 2.06 -29.37
C THR A 236 -9.29 2.52 -28.19
N ILE A 237 -9.49 3.83 -28.07
CA ILE A 237 -10.38 4.40 -27.05
C ILE A 237 -11.82 4.18 -27.49
N HIS A 238 -12.55 3.33 -26.78
CA HIS A 238 -13.98 3.10 -26.99
C HIS A 238 -14.82 4.20 -26.31
N GLY A 239 -14.40 4.66 -25.13
CA GLY A 239 -15.09 5.73 -24.40
C GLY A 239 -14.29 6.24 -23.21
N VAL A 240 -14.67 7.39 -22.67
CA VAL A 240 -14.10 7.98 -21.46
C VAL A 240 -15.24 8.42 -20.55
N ALA A 241 -15.20 8.01 -19.29
CA ALA A 241 -16.11 8.44 -18.24
C ALA A 241 -15.34 9.23 -17.19
N HIS A 242 -15.96 10.28 -16.65
CA HIS A 242 -15.35 11.15 -15.64
C HIS A 242 -16.05 10.98 -14.31
N ASP A 243 -15.27 10.77 -13.25
CA ASP A 243 -15.73 10.71 -11.87
C ASP A 243 -15.18 11.90 -11.09
N THR A 244 -16.04 12.89 -10.86
CA THR A 244 -15.69 14.12 -10.14
C THR A 244 -15.52 13.91 -8.63
N GLU A 245 -16.11 12.85 -8.06
CA GLU A 245 -15.97 12.57 -6.63
C GLU A 245 -14.64 11.89 -6.30
N LEU A 246 -14.20 10.99 -7.19
CA LEU A 246 -12.90 10.34 -7.07
C LEU A 246 -11.76 11.21 -7.63
N GLN A 247 -12.08 12.23 -8.45
CA GLN A 247 -11.13 13.01 -9.25
C GLN A 247 -10.35 12.13 -10.25
N GLU A 248 -11.07 11.21 -10.88
CA GLU A 248 -10.53 10.21 -11.79
C GLU A 248 -11.30 10.19 -13.11
N SER A 249 -10.63 9.79 -14.19
CA SER A 249 -11.24 9.45 -15.47
C SER A 249 -10.97 7.99 -15.79
N VAL A 250 -11.99 7.30 -16.30
CA VAL A 250 -11.93 5.90 -16.69
C VAL A 250 -11.99 5.82 -18.21
N ILE A 251 -10.90 5.36 -18.82
CA ILE A 251 -10.78 5.11 -20.25
C ILE A 251 -11.19 3.66 -20.51
N THR A 252 -12.24 3.47 -21.29
CA THR A 252 -12.62 2.15 -21.82
C THR A 252 -11.88 1.93 -23.13
N VAL A 253 -11.00 0.93 -23.15
CA VAL A 253 -10.17 0.57 -24.29
C VAL A 253 -10.70 -0.71 -24.91
N ALA A 254 -10.90 -0.68 -26.22
CA ALA A 254 -11.08 -1.90 -27.02
C ALA A 254 -9.67 -2.44 -27.34
N ALA A 255 -9.25 -3.49 -26.62
CA ALA A 255 -7.93 -4.06 -26.77
C ALA A 255 -7.85 -4.88 -28.05
N ALA A 256 -6.98 -4.46 -28.97
CA ALA A 256 -6.62 -5.24 -30.14
C ALA A 256 -5.63 -6.34 -29.77
N ARG A 257 -4.68 -6.04 -28.86
CA ARG A 257 -3.69 -6.98 -28.36
C ARG A 257 -3.23 -6.61 -26.96
N VAL A 258 -3.07 -7.61 -26.09
CA VAL A 258 -2.39 -7.45 -24.79
C VAL A 258 -0.96 -7.94 -24.95
N LEU A 259 0.01 -7.03 -24.88
CA LEU A 259 1.43 -7.35 -25.01
C LEU A 259 2.00 -7.86 -23.68
N ARG A 260 1.51 -7.31 -22.57
CA ARG A 260 1.91 -7.69 -21.22
C ARG A 260 0.76 -7.51 -20.24
N GLN A 261 0.64 -8.42 -19.30
CA GLN A 261 -0.21 -8.27 -18.11
C GLN A 261 0.35 -9.12 -16.95
N THR A 262 0.70 -8.48 -15.83
CA THR A 262 1.17 -9.18 -14.63
C THR A 262 -0.01 -9.72 -13.80
N LEU A 263 -1.15 -9.04 -13.85
CA LEU A 263 -2.40 -9.44 -13.21
C LEU A 263 -3.52 -9.52 -14.25
N PRO A 264 -4.53 -10.39 -14.08
CA PRO A 264 -5.65 -10.52 -14.99
C PRO A 264 -6.64 -9.35 -14.82
N LEU A 265 -6.21 -8.14 -15.19
CA LEU A 265 -6.98 -6.90 -15.05
C LEU A 265 -8.07 -6.77 -16.12
N PHE A 266 -7.97 -7.51 -17.23
CA PHE A 266 -8.82 -7.36 -18.40
C PHE A 266 -9.65 -8.62 -18.62
N ARG A 267 -10.96 -8.43 -18.75
CA ARG A 267 -11.88 -9.50 -19.09
C ARG A 267 -11.88 -9.65 -20.59
N VAL A 268 -11.29 -10.72 -21.09
CA VAL A 268 -11.52 -11.15 -22.46
C VAL A 268 -13.01 -11.45 -22.57
N GLY A 269 -13.70 -10.78 -23.50
CA GLY A 269 -15.10 -11.06 -23.77
C GLY A 269 -15.29 -12.52 -24.15
N GLY A 270 -16.50 -13.05 -23.99
CA GLY A 270 -16.84 -14.39 -24.48
C GLY A 270 -16.50 -14.58 -25.97
N PRO A 271 -16.67 -15.79 -26.52
CA PRO A 271 -16.27 -16.10 -27.90
C PRO A 271 -16.78 -15.06 -28.90
N GLY A 272 -15.87 -14.30 -29.53
CA GLY A 272 -16.17 -13.23 -30.49
C GLY A 272 -16.24 -11.81 -29.94
N GLY A 273 -16.11 -11.59 -28.63
CA GLY A 273 -16.05 -10.26 -28.01
C GLY A 273 -14.63 -9.70 -27.96
N GLN A 274 -14.42 -8.47 -28.45
CA GLN A 274 -13.17 -7.74 -28.21
C GLN A 274 -12.92 -7.60 -26.71
N ALA A 275 -11.69 -7.86 -26.25
CA ALA A 275 -11.32 -7.68 -24.85
C ALA A 275 -11.44 -6.20 -24.50
N GLN A 276 -12.28 -5.87 -23.51
CA GLN A 276 -12.42 -4.52 -23.01
C GLN A 276 -11.55 -4.32 -21.76
N ALA A 277 -10.83 -3.21 -21.73
CA ALA A 277 -9.97 -2.83 -20.64
C ALA A 277 -10.43 -1.49 -20.06
N SER A 278 -10.50 -1.39 -18.73
CA SER A 278 -10.79 -0.15 -18.02
C SER A 278 -9.50 0.38 -17.40
N ILE A 279 -9.06 1.56 -17.82
CA ILE A 279 -7.81 2.19 -17.35
C ILE A 279 -8.13 3.52 -16.69
N ARG A 280 -7.63 3.74 -15.48
CA ARG A 280 -7.84 4.96 -14.68
C ARG A 280 -6.71 5.97 -14.90
N THR A 281 -7.05 7.25 -14.85
CA THR A 281 -6.10 8.37 -14.90
C THR A 281 -6.66 9.55 -14.11
N PRO A 282 -5.85 10.47 -13.56
CA PRO A 282 -6.37 11.64 -12.86
C PRO A 282 -7.27 12.52 -13.74
N LEU A 283 -8.36 13.04 -13.17
CA LEU A 283 -9.34 13.85 -13.91
C LEU A 283 -8.72 15.13 -14.52
N HIS A 284 -7.77 15.75 -13.82
CA HIS A 284 -7.10 16.96 -14.28
C HIS A 284 -6.22 16.74 -15.53
N CYS A 285 -5.95 15.49 -15.94
CA CYS A 285 -5.28 15.22 -17.21
C CYS A 285 -6.15 15.51 -18.44
N GLY A 286 -7.47 15.70 -18.26
CA GLY A 286 -8.36 16.14 -19.34
C GLY A 286 -8.45 15.15 -20.51
N VAL A 287 -8.35 13.85 -20.24
CA VAL A 287 -8.40 12.83 -21.28
C VAL A 287 -9.75 12.83 -21.98
N HIS A 288 -9.73 12.82 -23.30
CA HIS A 288 -10.93 12.80 -24.13
C HIS A 288 -10.89 11.63 -25.12
N PRO A 289 -12.04 11.15 -25.60
CA PRO A 289 -12.09 10.22 -26.72
C PRO A 289 -11.35 10.81 -27.93
N GLY A 290 -10.60 9.97 -28.64
CA GLY A 290 -9.84 10.39 -29.82
C GLY A 290 -9.63 9.23 -30.79
N PRO A 291 -9.64 9.50 -32.11
CA PRO A 291 -9.41 8.46 -33.11
C PRO A 291 -7.94 8.01 -33.13
N GLY A 292 -7.74 6.77 -33.55
CA GLY A 292 -6.44 6.15 -33.72
C GLY A 292 -6.17 5.01 -32.74
N THR A 293 -5.03 4.36 -32.94
CA THR A 293 -4.52 3.29 -32.09
C THR A 293 -3.45 3.81 -31.14
N PHE A 294 -3.49 3.31 -29.92
CA PHE A 294 -2.63 3.73 -28.83
C PHE A 294 -2.00 2.52 -28.17
N LEU A 295 -0.84 2.75 -27.57
CA LEU A 295 -0.17 1.77 -26.72
C LEU A 295 -0.30 2.22 -25.27
N PHE A 296 -1.22 1.62 -24.52
CA PHE A 296 -1.46 1.95 -23.11
C PHE A 296 -0.52 1.16 -22.22
N MET A 297 0.29 1.87 -21.44
CA MET A 297 1.24 1.30 -20.49
C MET A 297 0.93 1.82 -19.09
N GLY A 298 0.99 0.95 -18.09
CA GLY A 298 0.68 1.38 -16.74
C GLY A 298 0.84 0.31 -15.67
N TRP A 299 0.30 0.63 -14.50
CA TRP A 299 0.54 -0.11 -13.27
C TRP A 299 -0.77 -0.58 -12.64
N SER A 300 -0.71 -1.70 -11.97
CA SER A 300 -1.80 -2.20 -11.13
C SER A 300 -1.72 -1.57 -9.74
N ARG A 301 -2.86 -1.10 -9.23
CA ARG A 301 -3.02 -0.62 -7.86
C ARG A 301 -4.40 -1.04 -7.35
N PHE A 302 -4.48 -1.78 -6.27
CA PHE A 302 -5.73 -2.27 -5.70
C PHE A 302 -6.58 -3.04 -6.72
N GLY A 303 -5.92 -3.86 -7.55
CA GLY A 303 -6.57 -4.62 -8.62
C GLY A 303 -7.10 -3.77 -9.79
N GLU A 304 -6.75 -2.49 -9.87
CA GLU A 304 -7.18 -1.58 -10.94
C GLU A 304 -5.99 -1.15 -11.81
N ALA A 305 -6.23 -0.99 -13.10
CA ALA A 305 -5.24 -0.48 -14.04
C ALA A 305 -5.16 1.05 -13.99
N TRP A 306 -3.97 1.58 -13.72
CA TRP A 306 -3.66 3.01 -13.71
C TRP A 306 -2.72 3.37 -14.84
N LEU A 307 -3.06 4.41 -15.60
CA LEU A 307 -2.30 4.86 -16.76
C LEU A 307 -0.96 5.47 -16.35
N GLY A 308 0.11 5.06 -17.02
CA GLY A 308 1.43 5.69 -16.97
C GLY A 308 1.72 6.46 -18.25
N CYS A 309 1.83 5.75 -19.38
CA CYS A 309 2.09 6.34 -20.70
C CYS A 309 1.04 5.85 -21.72
N ALA A 310 0.67 6.71 -22.67
CA ALA A 310 -0.29 6.40 -23.73
C ALA A 310 0.10 7.04 -25.09
N PRO A 311 1.27 6.74 -25.66
CA PRO A 311 1.63 7.23 -26.99
C PRO A 311 0.68 6.67 -28.06
N ARG A 312 0.63 7.35 -29.22
CA ARG A 312 0.07 6.71 -30.41
C ARG A 312 0.97 5.56 -30.83
N PHE A 313 0.39 4.49 -31.38
CA PHE A 313 1.16 3.31 -31.77
C PHE A 313 2.28 3.63 -32.76
N GLN A 314 2.02 4.52 -33.72
CA GLN A 314 3.02 4.96 -34.70
C GLN A 314 4.20 5.73 -34.08
N GLU A 315 3.95 6.54 -33.04
CA GLU A 315 5.00 7.28 -32.33
C GLU A 315 5.91 6.32 -31.59
N PHE A 316 5.32 5.38 -30.85
CA PHE A 316 6.07 4.35 -30.15
C PHE A 316 6.89 3.48 -31.11
N SER A 317 6.28 3.03 -32.22
CA SER A 317 6.97 2.19 -33.20
C SER A 317 8.21 2.89 -33.78
N ARG A 318 8.12 4.19 -34.10
CA ARG A 318 9.27 4.97 -34.59
C ARG A 318 10.38 5.05 -33.53
N ALA A 319 10.03 5.39 -32.29
CA ALA A 319 10.99 5.47 -31.19
C ALA A 319 11.66 4.11 -30.91
N TYR A 320 10.89 3.02 -30.94
CA TYR A 320 11.40 1.67 -30.73
C TYR A 320 12.33 1.22 -31.85
N THR A 321 11.95 1.41 -33.12
CA THR A 321 12.80 1.04 -34.24
C THR A 321 14.12 1.82 -34.26
N ALA A 322 14.10 3.12 -33.94
CA ALA A 322 15.30 3.93 -33.80
C ALA A 322 16.23 3.38 -32.70
N ALA A 323 15.68 3.14 -31.50
CA ALA A 323 16.46 2.60 -30.38
C ALA A 323 16.96 1.18 -30.63
N HIS A 324 16.19 0.35 -31.35
CA HIS A 324 16.57 -1.01 -31.72
C HIS A 324 17.76 -1.02 -32.69
N ALA A 325 17.74 -0.15 -33.71
CA ALA A 325 18.85 0.00 -34.65
C ALA A 325 20.16 0.44 -33.93
N ASP A 326 20.03 1.33 -32.95
CA ASP A 326 21.16 1.82 -32.15
C ASP A 326 21.57 0.87 -31.00
N HIS A 327 20.87 -0.25 -30.81
CA HIS A 327 21.09 -1.21 -29.72
C HIS A 327 20.94 -0.58 -28.32
N LEU A 328 20.05 0.41 -28.21
CA LEU A 328 19.74 1.15 -26.98
C LEU A 328 18.37 0.77 -26.38
N HIS A 329 17.71 -0.28 -26.87
CA HIS A 329 16.41 -0.72 -26.35
C HIS A 329 16.56 -1.51 -25.03
N PRO A 330 15.77 -1.18 -23.98
CA PRO A 330 15.89 -1.86 -22.68
C PRO A 330 15.37 -3.31 -22.66
N CYS A 331 14.48 -3.68 -23.58
CA CYS A 331 13.94 -5.03 -23.71
C CYS A 331 13.39 -5.25 -25.13
N GLU A 332 13.26 -6.52 -25.52
CA GLU A 332 12.61 -6.90 -26.78
C GLU A 332 11.08 -6.87 -26.67
N VAL A 333 10.43 -6.23 -27.65
CA VAL A 333 8.97 -6.08 -27.73
C VAL A 333 8.50 -6.53 -29.11
N VAL A 334 7.56 -7.48 -29.14
CA VAL A 334 6.92 -7.94 -30.38
C VAL A 334 5.73 -7.03 -30.70
N LEU A 335 5.84 -6.27 -31.78
CA LEU A 335 4.82 -5.29 -32.21
C LEU A 335 3.87 -5.83 -33.30
N ASP A 336 4.15 -7.02 -33.85
CA ASP A 336 3.47 -7.65 -35.00
C ASP A 336 2.14 -8.35 -34.67
#